data_AF-A0A5J4G3C9-F1
#
_entry.id   AF-A0A5J4G3C9-F1
#
_cell.length_a   1.000
_cell.length_b   1.000
_cell.length_c   1.000
_cell.angle_alpha   90.00
_cell.angle_beta   90.00
_cell.angle_gamma   90.00
#
_symmetry.space_group_name_H-M   'P 1'
#
loop_
_entity.id
_entity.type
_entity.pdbx_description
1 polymer ?
#
loop_
_entity_poly.entity_id
_entity_poly.type
_entity_poly.pdbx_seq_one_letter_code
_entity_poly.pdbx_strand_id
1 'polypeptide(L)'
;MIIWKKPSKKFKYSIQIYTTIFFGLLFCLLFARLKNEYNQRKADLTVIKIQKYKTDFQRYPNSLAELKNETELPQYFDQFKFKDFDYIVNKSNGEFNLSYSLDGWHINEYDVNTNEWESRD
;
A
#
# COMPACT_ATOMS: atom_id res chain seq x y z
N MET A 1 -51.97 -22.04 -16.45
CA MET A 1 -51.99 -20.76 -15.71
C MET A 1 -51.01 -20.86 -14.56
N ILE A 2 -49.82 -20.27 -14.67
CA ILE A 2 -48.81 -20.33 -13.60
C ILE A 2 -49.18 -19.26 -12.57
N ILE A 3 -49.73 -19.69 -11.43
CA ILE A 3 -50.07 -18.80 -10.32
C ILE A 3 -48.76 -18.35 -9.68
N TRP A 4 -48.40 -17.08 -9.87
CA TRP A 4 -47.22 -16.48 -9.23
C TRP A 4 -47.47 -16.38 -7.73
N LYS A 5 -47.04 -17.40 -6.97
CA LYS A 5 -47.15 -17.42 -5.51
C LYS A 5 -46.28 -16.29 -4.95
N LYS A 6 -46.91 -15.36 -4.21
CA LYS A 6 -46.22 -14.27 -3.52
C LYS A 6 -45.10 -14.86 -2.64
N PRO A 7 -43.84 -14.41 -2.78
CA PRO A 7 -42.74 -15.00 -2.03
C PRO A 7 -42.95 -14.82 -0.53
N SER A 8 -42.71 -15.89 0.23
CA SER A 8 -42.92 -15.91 1.68
C SER A 8 -41.98 -14.93 2.39
N LYS A 9 -42.40 -14.42 3.55
CA LYS A 9 -41.55 -13.51 4.37
C LYS A 9 -40.19 -14.13 4.69
N LYS A 10 -40.12 -15.45 4.91
CA LYS A 10 -38.88 -16.20 5.17
C LYS A 10 -37.95 -16.17 3.95
N PHE A 11 -38.47 -16.37 2.74
CA PHE A 11 -37.68 -16.34 1.50
C PHE A 11 -37.09 -14.94 1.24
N LYS A 12 -37.87 -13.88 1.48
CA LYS A 12 -37.37 -12.49 1.38
C LYS A 12 -36.27 -12.18 2.38
N TYR A 13 -36.40 -12.65 3.63
CA TYR A 13 -35.37 -12.47 4.67
C TYR A 13 -34.07 -13.19 4.32
N SER A 14 -34.15 -14.42 3.82
CA SER A 14 -32.97 -15.17 3.37
C SER A 14 -32.24 -14.45 2.24
N ILE A 15 -32.98 -13.96 1.22
CA ILE A 15 -32.38 -13.16 0.13
C ILE A 15 -31.68 -11.93 0.70
N GLN A 16 -32.33 -11.20 1.62
CA GLN A 16 -31.74 -10.01 2.22
C GLN A 16 -30.41 -10.34 2.93
N ILE A 17 -30.36 -11.41 3.73
CA ILE A 17 -29.14 -11.85 4.41
C ILE A 17 -28.03 -12.18 3.41
N TYR A 18 -28.32 -12.99 2.38
CA TYR A 18 -27.33 -13.34 1.37
C TYR A 18 -26.84 -12.12 0.58
N THR A 19 -27.75 -11.19 0.24
CA THR A 19 -27.34 -9.93 -0.42
C THR A 19 -26.45 -9.09 0.48
N THR A 20 -26.74 -8.97 1.77
CA THR A 20 -25.91 -8.22 2.72
C THR A 20 -24.53 -8.85 2.87
N ILE A 21 -24.42 -10.17 2.98
CA ILE A 21 -23.13 -10.88 3.04
C ILE A 21 -22.34 -10.66 1.76
N PHE A 22 -22.99 -10.80 0.59
CA PHE A 22 -22.34 -10.60 -0.70
C PHE A 22 -21.78 -9.19 -0.87
N PHE A 23 -22.57 -8.15 -0.58
CA PHE A 23 -22.11 -6.77 -0.63
C PHE A 23 -21.03 -6.47 0.42
N GLY A 24 -21.11 -7.11 1.60
CA GLY A 24 -20.06 -7.03 2.62
C GLY A 24 -18.73 -7.57 2.11
N LEU A 25 -18.72 -8.77 1.51
CA LEU A 25 -17.52 -9.36 0.92
C LEU A 25 -16.98 -8.52 -0.24
N LEU A 26 -17.85 -8.04 -1.12
CA LEU A 26 -17.47 -7.14 -2.22
C LEU A 26 -16.80 -5.87 -1.69
N PHE A 27 -17.35 -5.27 -0.64
CA PHE A 27 -16.79 -4.09 0.00
C PHE A 27 -15.42 -4.38 0.64
N CYS A 28 -15.26 -5.51 1.33
CA CYS A 28 -13.97 -5.93 1.88
C CYS A 28 -12.90 -6.08 0.79
N LEU A 29 -13.24 -6.71 -0.34
CA LEU A 29 -12.32 -6.87 -1.48
C LEU A 29 -11.94 -5.52 -2.10
N LEU A 30 -12.92 -4.63 -2.30
CA LEU A 30 -12.67 -3.27 -2.80
C LEU A 30 -11.78 -2.47 -1.83
N PHE A 31 -12.05 -2.56 -0.53
CA PHE A 31 -11.26 -1.86 0.47
C PHE A 31 -9.82 -2.39 0.55
N ALA A 32 -9.63 -3.71 0.45
CA ALA A 32 -8.31 -4.32 0.38
C ALA A 32 -7.53 -3.83 -0.86
N ARG A 33 -8.19 -3.76 -2.02
CA ARG A 33 -7.59 -3.24 -3.24
C ARG A 33 -7.20 -1.76 -3.14
N LEU A 34 -8.10 -0.92 -2.64
CA LEU A 34 -7.84 0.51 -2.43
C LEU A 34 -6.69 0.74 -1.45
N LYS A 35 -6.64 -0.03 -0.36
CA LYS A 35 -5.54 0.02 0.61
C LYS A 35 -4.22 -0.36 -0.04
N ASN A 36 -4.22 -1.40 -0.88
CA ASN A 36 -3.02 -1.83 -1.60
C ASN A 36 -2.49 -0.75 -2.54
N GLU A 37 -3.32 -0.26 -3.46
CA GLU A 37 -2.94 0.81 -4.41
C GLU A 37 -2.45 2.07 -3.67
N TYR A 38 -3.07 2.40 -2.54
CA TYR A 38 -2.66 3.52 -1.71
C TYR A 38 -1.28 3.34 -1.06
N ASN A 39 -0.96 2.12 -0.61
CA ASN A 39 0.35 1.82 -0.03
C ASN A 39 1.45 1.81 -1.08
N GLN A 40 1.22 1.18 -2.23
CA GLN A 40 2.16 1.18 -3.36
C GLN A 40 2.49 2.60 -3.82
N ARG A 41 1.46 3.44 -4.01
CA ARG A 41 1.66 4.85 -4.39
C ARG A 41 2.54 5.62 -3.39
N LYS A 42 2.51 5.28 -2.11
CA LYS A 42 3.40 5.91 -1.12
C LYS A 42 4.82 5.38 -1.16
N ALA A 43 4.97 4.09 -1.43
CA ALA A 43 6.27 3.49 -1.66
C ALA A 43 6.98 4.23 -2.80
N ASP A 44 6.26 4.42 -3.92
CA ASP A 44 6.76 5.18 -5.09
C ASP A 44 7.16 6.62 -4.72
N LEU A 45 6.33 7.32 -3.95
CA LEU A 45 6.63 8.69 -3.51
C LEU A 45 7.87 8.75 -2.59
N THR A 46 8.10 7.73 -1.77
CA THR A 46 9.28 7.63 -0.91
C THR A 46 10.54 7.47 -1.75
N VAL A 47 10.51 6.58 -2.75
CA VAL A 47 11.61 6.37 -3.70
C VAL A 47 11.96 7.67 -4.40
N ILE A 48 10.97 8.38 -4.95
CA ILE A 48 11.18 9.66 -5.66
C ILE A 48 11.89 10.66 -4.74
N LYS A 49 11.52 10.72 -3.46
CA LYS A 49 12.17 11.61 -2.49
C LYS A 49 13.60 11.19 -2.14
N ILE A 50 13.86 9.89 -1.98
CA ILE A 50 15.22 9.36 -1.78
C ILE A 50 16.12 9.73 -2.97
N GLN A 51 15.60 9.56 -4.19
CA GLN A 51 16.32 9.91 -5.42
C GLN A 51 16.56 11.42 -5.51
N LYS A 52 15.55 12.25 -5.19
CA LYS A 52 15.71 13.71 -5.16
C LYS A 52 16.76 14.15 -4.13
N TYR A 53 16.72 13.59 -2.92
CA TYR A 53 17.71 13.84 -1.87
C TYR A 53 19.13 13.49 -2.34
N LYS A 54 19.28 12.36 -3.06
CA LYS A 54 20.56 12.00 -3.67
C LYS A 54 21.05 13.04 -4.67
N THR A 55 20.17 13.57 -5.50
CA THR A 55 20.51 14.63 -6.47
C THR A 55 20.95 15.91 -5.75
N ASP A 56 20.23 16.30 -4.70
CA ASP A 56 20.46 17.57 -4.00
C ASP A 56 21.73 17.53 -3.09
N PHE A 57 22.00 16.40 -2.43
CA PHE A 57 23.13 16.25 -1.49
C PHE A 57 24.26 15.33 -1.97
N GLN A 58 24.17 14.80 -3.19
CA GLN A 58 25.12 13.81 -3.77
C GLN A 58 25.29 12.52 -2.93
N ARG A 59 24.36 12.25 -2.00
CA ARG A 59 24.37 11.07 -1.12
C ARG A 59 22.95 10.63 -0.81
N TYR A 60 22.74 9.33 -0.61
CA TYR A 60 21.47 8.84 -0.08
C TYR A 60 21.29 9.24 1.40
N PRO A 61 20.04 9.47 1.86
CA PRO A 61 19.77 9.79 3.26
C PRO A 61 20.14 8.60 4.15
N ASN A 62 20.72 8.80 5.34
CA ASN A 62 21.05 7.63 6.19
C ASN A 62 19.81 7.02 6.86
N SER A 63 18.70 7.76 6.89
CA SER A 63 17.43 7.32 7.41
C SER A 63 16.28 8.02 6.70
N LEU A 64 15.10 7.40 6.66
CA LEU A 64 13.90 8.05 6.10
C LEU A 64 13.49 9.31 6.89
N ALA A 65 13.97 9.47 8.13
CA ALA A 65 13.73 10.69 8.91
C ALA A 65 14.47 11.91 8.33
N GLU A 66 15.59 11.72 7.63
CA GLU A 66 16.30 12.82 6.94
C GLU A 66 15.45 13.41 5.80
N LEU A 67 14.51 12.64 5.24
CA LEU A 67 13.57 13.10 4.20
C LEU A 67 12.48 14.03 4.73
N LYS A 68 12.33 14.17 6.06
CA LYS A 68 11.29 15.04 6.64
C LYS A 68 11.62 16.52 6.58
N ASN A 69 12.90 16.87 6.50
CA ASN A 69 13.35 18.26 6.62
C ASN A 69 13.31 19.04 5.30
N GLU A 70 13.07 18.37 4.17
CA GLU A 70 12.93 19.01 2.87
C GLU A 70 11.48 19.06 2.42
N THR A 71 10.88 20.22 2.69
CA THR A 71 9.78 20.84 1.97
C THR A 71 8.65 19.90 1.51
N GLU A 72 7.53 19.98 2.24
CA GLU A 72 6.21 19.48 1.84
C GLU A 72 6.19 17.98 1.51
N LEU A 73 6.43 17.15 2.53
CA LEU A 73 5.65 15.90 2.58
C LEU A 73 4.18 16.32 2.76
N PRO A 74 3.24 15.85 1.93
CA PRO A 74 1.84 16.07 2.22
C PRO A 74 1.56 15.60 3.66
N GLN A 75 0.83 16.38 4.47
CA GLN A 75 0.63 16.12 5.91
C GLN A 75 0.19 14.68 6.25
N TYR A 76 -0.39 13.95 5.31
CA TYR A 76 -0.72 12.54 5.49
C TYR A 76 0.51 11.63 5.59
N PHE A 77 1.70 12.01 5.10
CA PHE A 77 2.93 11.23 5.22
C PHE A 77 3.42 11.13 6.68
N ASP A 78 3.18 12.17 7.49
CA ASP A 78 3.45 12.13 8.94
C ASP A 78 2.48 11.21 9.70
N GLN A 79 1.34 10.86 9.11
CA GLN A 79 0.41 9.87 9.67
C GLN A 79 0.86 8.43 9.38
N PHE A 80 1.83 8.22 8.50
CA PHE A 80 2.41 6.90 8.27
C PHE A 80 3.55 6.69 9.25
N LYS A 81 3.37 5.69 10.11
CA LYS A 81 4.49 5.16 10.86
C LYS A 81 5.42 4.55 9.81
N PHE A 82 6.64 5.06 9.70
CA PHE A 82 7.76 4.43 8.97
C PHE A 82 8.02 2.97 9.37
N LYS A 83 7.24 2.40 10.29
CA LYS A 83 7.21 0.98 10.64
C LYS A 83 6.87 0.05 9.48
N ASP A 84 6.19 0.56 8.45
CA ASP A 84 5.78 -0.26 7.30
C ASP A 84 6.82 -0.27 6.18
N PHE A 85 7.88 0.54 6.30
CA PHE A 85 8.99 0.63 5.35
C PHE A 85 10.30 0.27 6.05
N ASP A 86 10.99 -0.75 5.55
CA ASP A 86 12.36 -1.03 5.95
C ASP A 86 13.31 -0.36 4.95
N TYR A 87 14.24 0.44 5.47
CA TYR A 87 15.15 1.23 4.66
C TYR A 87 16.58 1.08 5.17
N ILE A 88 17.44 0.59 4.29
CA ILE A 88 18.84 0.32 4.61
C ILE A 88 19.70 0.93 3.50
N VAL A 89 20.66 1.78 3.88
CA VAL A 89 21.70 2.23 2.94
C VAL A 89 22.91 1.34 3.11
N ASN A 90 23.31 0.70 2.03
CA ASN A 90 24.57 -0.01 1.97
C ASN A 90 25.69 0.98 1.65
N LYS A 91 26.50 1.28 2.67
CA LYS A 91 27.61 2.24 2.58
C LYS A 91 28.75 1.75 1.69
N SER A 92 28.82 0.45 1.39
CA SER A 92 29.91 -0.17 0.64
C SER A 92 29.74 -0.05 -0.88
N ASN A 93 28.52 -0.21 -1.38
CA ASN A 93 28.18 -0.05 -2.80
C ASN A 93 27.49 1.29 -3.10
N GLY A 94 27.11 2.04 -2.05
CA GLY A 94 26.42 3.32 -2.21
C GLY A 94 24.98 3.16 -2.71
N GLU A 95 24.39 1.98 -2.57
CA GLU A 95 23.00 1.67 -2.93
C GLU A 95 22.10 1.73 -1.69
N PHE A 96 20.80 1.95 -1.91
CA PHE A 96 19.80 1.80 -0.86
C PHE A 96 18.92 0.60 -1.17
N ASN A 97 18.47 -0.10 -0.14
CA ASN A 97 17.35 -1.02 -0.24
C ASN A 97 16.17 -0.39 0.48
N LEU A 98 15.02 -0.39 -0.17
CA LEU A 98 13.75 0.03 0.40
C LEU A 98 12.77 -1.11 0.21
N SER A 99 12.21 -1.61 1.30
CA SER A 99 11.18 -2.63 1.25
C SER A 99 9.96 -2.22 2.06
N TYR A 100 8.80 -2.77 1.69
CA TYR A 100 7.56 -2.57 2.42
C TYR A 100 6.67 -3.79 2.35
N SER A 101 5.75 -3.92 3.31
CA SER A 101 4.75 -4.98 3.30
C SER A 101 3.33 -4.42 3.30
N LEU A 102 2.50 -4.93 2.40
CA LEU A 102 1.11 -4.50 2.21
C LEU A 102 0.15 -5.12 3.21
N ASP A 103 0.43 -6.36 3.58
CA ASP A 103 -0.41 -7.21 4.42
C ASP A 103 0.34 -7.76 5.65
N GLY A 104 1.65 -7.50 5.76
CA GLY A 104 2.53 -7.99 6.82
C GLY A 104 3.20 -9.32 6.50
N TRP A 105 2.93 -9.89 5.32
CA TRP A 105 3.37 -11.24 4.92
C TRP A 105 4.21 -11.17 3.65
N HIS A 106 3.73 -10.48 2.61
CA HIS A 106 4.46 -10.29 1.37
C HIS A 106 5.32 -9.04 1.46
N ILE A 107 6.59 -9.17 1.10
CA ILE A 107 7.56 -8.08 1.13
C ILE A 107 7.83 -7.67 -0.31
N ASN A 108 7.60 -6.39 -0.62
CA ASN A 108 8.03 -5.81 -1.89
C ASN A 108 9.34 -5.07 -1.65
N GLU A 109 10.36 -5.37 -2.46
CA GLU A 109 11.66 -4.70 -2.43
C GLU A 109 11.82 -3.84 -3.67
N TYR A 110 12.38 -2.64 -3.49
CA TYR A 110 12.67 -1.74 -4.61
C TYR A 110 14.06 -2.04 -5.16
N ASP A 111 14.13 -2.45 -6.42
CA ASP A 111 15.40 -2.60 -7.13
C ASP A 111 15.82 -1.24 -7.72
N VAL A 112 16.93 -0.71 -7.21
CA VAL A 112 17.49 0.58 -7.62
C VAL A 112 18.04 0.54 -9.05
N ASN A 113 18.42 -0.64 -9.55
CA ASN A 113 19.00 -0.79 -10.88
C ASN A 113 17.94 -0.77 -11.98
N THR A 114 16.82 -1.46 -11.75
CA THR A 114 15.68 -1.54 -12.68
C THR A 114 14.65 -0.44 -12.46
N ASN A 115 14.63 0.19 -11.27
CA ASN A 115 13.59 1.09 -10.79
C ASN A 115 12.20 0.44 -10.69
N GLU A 116 12.16 -0.87 -10.45
CA GLU A 116 10.94 -1.65 -10.30
C GLU A 116 10.79 -2.20 -8.89
N TRP A 117 9.54 -2.51 -8.53
CA TRP A 117 9.22 -3.22 -7.29
C TRP A 117 9.13 -4.71 -7.57
N GLU A 118 9.93 -5.49 -6.86
CA GLU A 118 9.90 -6.95 -6.93
C GLU A 118 9.27 -7.52 -5.66
N SER A 119 8.34 -8.47 -5.82
CA SER A 119 7.81 -9.24 -4.68
C SER A 119 8.85 -10.29 -4.30
N ARG A 120 9.24 -10.28 -3.03
CA ARG A 120 10.09 -11.28 -2.41
C ARG A 120 9.19 -12.29 -1.69
N ASP A 121 8.70 -13.27 -2.44
CA ASP A 121 7.89 -14.40 -1.96
C ASP A 121 8.73 -15.67 -1.78
#